data_AF-A0A2M7L5V1-F1
#
_entry.id   AF-A0A2M7L5V1-F1
#
_cell.length_a   1.000
_cell.length_b   1.000
_cell.length_c   1.000
_cell.angle_alpha   90.00
_cell.angle_beta   90.00
_cell.angle_gamma   90.00
#
_symmetry.space_group_name_H-M   'P 1'
#
loop_
_entity.id
_entity.type
_entity.pdbx_description
1 polymer ?
#
loop_
_entity_poly.entity_id
_entity_poly.type
_entity_poly.pdbx_seq_one_letter_code
_entity_poly.pdbx_strand_id
1 'polypeptide(L)'
;MIAPRAWMFLLLAVAILAGNQVWLSHLRYELSLGSQKLAAEQEAIKLETSTLRLEIASLTRPDRLREYARSTLGMAPPRPMQVLHP
;
A
#
# COMPACT_ATOMS: atom_id res chain seq x y z
N MET A 1 -10.57 -5.27 61.84
CA MET A 1 -9.13 -5.41 61.56
C MET A 1 -8.97 -6.15 60.24
N ILE A 2 -8.72 -5.45 59.15
CA ILE A 2 -8.53 -6.06 57.83
C ILE A 2 -7.23 -6.87 57.89
N ALA A 3 -7.34 -8.17 57.69
CA ALA A 3 -6.23 -9.09 57.93
C ALA A 3 -5.05 -8.78 56.99
N PRO A 4 -3.79 -8.72 57.49
CA PRO A 4 -2.60 -8.37 56.70
C PRO A 4 -2.38 -9.31 55.50
N ARG A 5 -2.96 -10.51 55.54
CA ARG A 5 -2.96 -11.46 54.42
C ARG A 5 -3.69 -10.94 53.18
N ALA A 6 -4.81 -10.23 53.33
CA ALA A 6 -5.58 -9.72 52.19
C ALA A 6 -4.78 -8.67 51.40
N TRP A 7 -4.03 -7.82 52.10
CA TRP A 7 -3.18 -6.81 51.48
C TRP A 7 -2.03 -7.42 50.67
N MET A 8 -1.47 -8.53 51.14
CA MET A 8 -0.41 -9.26 50.45
C MET A 8 -0.90 -9.85 49.12
N PHE A 9 -2.10 -10.43 49.07
CA PHE A 9 -2.69 -10.91 47.82
C PHE A 9 -3.00 -9.78 46.85
N LEU A 10 -3.41 -8.62 47.36
CA LEU A 10 -3.70 -7.44 46.55
C LEU A 10 -2.42 -6.91 45.88
N LEU A 11 -1.32 -6.81 46.62
CA LEU A 11 -0.02 -6.43 46.07
C LEU A 11 0.48 -7.44 45.02
N LEU A 12 0.28 -8.73 45.27
CA LEU A 12 0.66 -9.79 44.33
C LEU A 12 -0.17 -9.72 43.04
N ALA A 13 -1.48 -9.46 43.15
CA ALA A 13 -2.36 -9.26 42.00
C ALA A 13 -1.95 -8.02 41.18
N VAL A 14 -1.60 -6.92 41.84
CA VAL A 14 -1.10 -5.70 41.18
C VAL A 14 0.22 -5.96 40.46
N ALA A 15 1.15 -6.70 41.07
CA ALA A 15 2.42 -7.04 40.44
C ALA A 15 2.22 -7.91 39.17
N ILE A 16 1.32 -8.88 39.22
CA ILE A 16 0.97 -9.71 38.05
C ILE A 16 0.34 -8.87 36.95
N LEU A 17 -0.61 -7.99 37.28
CA LEU A 17 -1.25 -7.09 36.32
C LEU A 17 -0.24 -6.13 35.68
N ALA A 18 0.67 -5.56 36.47
CA ALA A 18 1.73 -4.68 35.96
C ALA A 18 2.68 -5.43 35.02
N GLY A 19 3.11 -6.64 35.38
CA GLY A 19 3.94 -7.46 34.49
C GLY A 19 3.24 -7.80 33.18
N ASN A 20 1.95 -8.14 33.23
CA ASN A 20 1.16 -8.46 32.05
C ASN A 20 0.97 -7.23 31.13
N GLN A 21 0.80 -6.03 31.70
CA GLN A 21 0.74 -4.79 30.91
C GLN A 21 2.03 -4.53 30.13
N VAL A 22 3.19 -4.73 30.76
CA VAL A 22 4.49 -4.59 30.07
C VAL A 22 4.63 -5.61 28.95
N TRP A 23 4.23 -6.87 29.20
CA TRP A 23 4.27 -7.93 28.19
C TRP A 23 3.35 -7.64 27.00
N LEU A 24 2.10 -7.22 27.27
CA LEU A 24 1.15 -6.82 26.22
C LEU A 24 1.65 -5.62 25.42
N SER A 25 2.28 -4.65 26.08
CA SER A 25 2.90 -3.51 25.39
C SER A 25 4.00 -3.96 24.44
N HIS A 26 4.83 -4.93 24.86
CA HIS A 26 5.90 -5.46 24.03
C HIS A 26 5.35 -6.20 22.79
N LEU A 27 4.38 -7.11 22.98
CA LEU A 27 3.72 -7.81 21.86
C LEU A 27 3.07 -6.84 20.88
N ARG A 28 2.43 -5.79 21.39
CA ARG A 28 1.76 -4.78 20.58
C ARG A 28 2.76 -3.94 19.77
N TYR A 29 3.94 -3.69 20.33
CA TYR A 29 5.02 -3.01 19.64
C TYR A 29 5.58 -3.84 18.49
N GLU A 30 5.85 -5.13 18.72
CA GLU A 30 6.31 -6.04 17.67
C GLU A 30 5.28 -6.18 16.54
N LEU A 31 4.00 -6.33 16.91
CA LEU A 31 2.91 -6.40 15.94
C LEU A 31 2.79 -5.10 15.13
N SER A 32 2.89 -3.94 15.79
CA SER A 32 2.84 -2.63 15.13
C SER A 32 4.00 -2.42 14.16
N LEU A 33 5.22 -2.84 14.51
CA LEU A 33 6.36 -2.77 13.60
C LEU A 33 6.16 -3.66 12.38
N GLY A 34 5.65 -4.88 12.56
CA GLY A 34 5.32 -5.78 11.46
C GLY A 34 4.25 -5.20 10.54
N SER A 35 3.17 -4.67 11.10
CA SER A 35 2.10 -4.02 10.32
C SER A 35 2.58 -2.78 9.58
N GLN A 36 3.46 -1.97 10.18
CA GLN A 36 4.01 -0.78 9.52
C GLN A 36 4.90 -1.13 8.34
N LYS A 37 5.76 -2.16 8.47
CA LYS A 37 6.56 -2.65 7.33
C LYS A 37 5.66 -3.13 6.20
N LEU A 38 4.66 -3.93 6.52
CA LEU A 38 3.72 -4.46 5.52
C LEU A 38 2.92 -3.35 4.83
N ALA A 39 2.49 -2.33 5.59
CA ALA A 39 1.81 -1.16 5.04
C ALA A 39 2.73 -0.35 4.10
N ALA A 40 3.99 -0.14 4.49
CA ALA A 40 4.97 0.55 3.66
C ALA A 40 5.28 -0.22 2.36
N GLU A 41 5.41 -1.55 2.43
CA GLU A 41 5.58 -2.39 1.24
C GLU A 41 4.35 -2.32 0.31
N GLN A 42 3.14 -2.35 0.89
CA GLN A 42 1.92 -2.22 0.11
C GLN A 42 1.82 -0.86 -0.59
N GLU A 43 2.24 0.21 0.08
CA GLU A 43 2.26 1.56 -0.50
C GLU A 43 3.29 1.68 -1.62
N ALA A 44 4.50 1.12 -1.43
CA ALA A 44 5.53 1.06 -2.47
C ALA A 44 5.04 0.35 -3.73
N ILE A 45 4.41 -0.83 -3.59
CA ILE A 45 3.85 -1.60 -4.72
C ILE A 45 2.72 -0.81 -5.41
N LYS A 46 1.87 -0.10 -4.64
CA LYS A 46 0.82 0.75 -5.22
C LYS A 46 1.41 1.89 -6.06
N LEU A 47 2.50 2.50 -5.59
CA LEU A 47 3.19 3.53 -6.36
C LEU A 47 3.78 2.95 -7.65
N GLU A 48 4.49 1.83 -7.58
CA GLU A 48 5.08 1.17 -8.74
C GLU A 48 4.03 0.73 -9.77
N THR A 49 2.90 0.18 -9.31
CA THR A 49 1.80 -0.18 -10.21
C THR A 49 1.16 1.05 -10.86
N SER A 50 1.09 2.18 -10.15
CA SER A 50 0.60 3.43 -10.72
C SER A 50 1.53 3.99 -11.79
N THR A 51 2.85 3.94 -11.58
CA THR A 51 3.84 4.39 -12.56
C THR A 51 3.83 3.50 -13.79
N LEU A 52 3.80 2.18 -13.63
CA LEU A 52 3.69 1.22 -14.72
C LEU A 52 2.40 1.43 -15.54
N ARG A 53 1.27 1.71 -14.89
CA ARG A 53 0.02 2.04 -15.60
C ARG A 53 0.15 3.32 -16.43
N LEU A 54 0.82 4.34 -15.91
CA LEU A 54 1.09 5.57 -16.65
C LEU A 54 2.03 5.32 -17.83
N GLU A 55 3.06 4.49 -17.64
CA GLU A 55 3.96 4.07 -18.73
C GLU A 55 3.20 3.32 -19.83
N ILE A 56 2.37 2.34 -19.48
CA ILE A 56 1.53 1.61 -20.44
C ILE A 56 0.59 2.59 -21.16
N ALA A 57 -0.08 3.49 -20.43
CA ALA A 57 -0.95 4.49 -21.03
C ALA A 57 -0.19 5.41 -22.00
N SER A 58 1.08 5.73 -21.69
CA SER A 58 1.94 6.52 -22.57
C SER A 58 2.39 5.75 -23.82
N LEU A 59 2.64 4.44 -23.70
CA LEU A 59 3.00 3.55 -24.82
C LEU A 59 1.81 3.30 -25.74
N THR A 60 0.61 3.18 -25.17
CA THR A 60 -0.63 2.95 -25.91
C THR A 60 -1.21 4.26 -26.47
N ARG A 61 -0.54 5.40 -26.25
CA ARG A 61 -1.03 6.70 -26.67
C ARG A 61 -1.13 6.74 -28.20
N PRO A 62 -2.28 7.12 -28.78
CA PRO A 62 -2.53 7.04 -30.22
C PRO A 62 -1.53 7.85 -31.04
N ASP A 63 -0.90 8.88 -30.49
CA ASP A 63 0.12 9.66 -31.19
C ASP A 63 1.40 8.86 -31.47
N ARG A 64 1.84 8.00 -30.53
CA ARG A 64 2.98 7.09 -30.76
C ARG A 64 2.64 6.01 -31.79
N LEU A 65 1.41 5.49 -31.75
CA LEU A 65 0.90 4.56 -32.76
C LEU A 65 0.85 5.21 -34.15
N ARG A 66 0.40 6.48 -34.25
CA ARG A 66 0.39 7.25 -35.50
C ARG A 66 1.79 7.54 -36.02
N GLU A 67 2.72 7.85 -35.13
CA GLU A 67 4.12 8.11 -35.47
C GLU A 67 4.81 6.84 -35.98
N TYR A 68 4.58 5.69 -35.31
CA TYR A 68 5.06 4.39 -35.77
C TYR A 68 4.43 3.96 -37.10
N ALA A 69 3.12 4.17 -37.29
CA ALA A 69 2.45 3.90 -38.56
C ALA A 69 2.99 4.79 -39.70
N ARG A 70 3.33 6.06 -39.41
CA ARG A 70 4.01 6.94 -40.37
C ARG A 70 5.42 6.46 -40.69
N SER A 71 6.23 6.16 -39.69
CA SER A 71 7.66 5.87 -39.86
C SER A 71 7.92 4.50 -40.47
N THR A 72 7.15 3.49 -40.05
CA THR A 72 7.40 2.08 -40.40
C THR A 72 6.49 1.60 -41.52
N LEU A 73 5.22 2.03 -41.52
CA LEU A 73 4.22 1.60 -42.51
C LEU A 73 3.97 2.66 -43.61
N GLY A 74 4.63 3.82 -43.54
CA GLY A 74 4.43 4.92 -44.50
C GLY A 74 3.01 5.49 -44.50
N MET A 75 2.20 5.20 -43.47
CA MET A 75 0.79 5.58 -43.44
C MET A 75 0.63 7.04 -43.05
N ALA A 76 -0.06 7.82 -43.90
CA ALA A 76 -0.47 9.19 -43.57
C ALA A 76 -1.86 9.18 -42.94
N PRO A 77 -2.17 10.10 -41.99
CA PRO A 77 -3.53 10.22 -41.48
C PRO A 77 -4.48 10.55 -42.63
N PRO A 78 -5.67 9.92 -42.68
CA PRO A 78 -6.65 10.19 -43.72
C PRO A 78 -7.08 11.66 -43.66
N ARG A 79 -7.32 12.26 -44.82
CA ARG A 79 -7.81 13.63 -44.92
C ARG A 79 -9.22 13.71 -44.29
N PRO A 80 -9.62 14.85 -43.71
CA PRO A 80 -10.95 15.00 -43.09
C PRO A 80 -12.11 14.60 -44.01
N MET A 81 -11.98 14.85 -45.33
CA MET A 81 -12.95 14.42 -46.34
C MET A 81 -13.04 12.90 -46.56
N GLN A 82 -12.06 12.11 -46.12
CA GLN A 82 -12.02 10.66 -46.24
C GLN A 82 -12.68 9.95 -45.03
N VAL A 83 -13.01 10.70 -43.97
CA VAL A 83 -13.71 10.19 -42.78
C VAL A 83 -15.16 10.69 -42.83
N LEU A 84 -15.89 10.32 -43.88
CA LEU A 84 -17.34 10.40 -43.91
C LEU A 84 -17.87 9.01 -43.57
N HIS A 85 -18.42 8.85 -42.36
CA HIS A 85 -19.15 7.66 -41.95
C HIS A 85 -20.53 7.64 -42.64
N PRO A 86 -21.02 6.49 -43.17
CA PRO A 86 -22.45 6.23 -43.31
C PRO A 86 -23.11 5.99 -41.94
#